data_AF-A0A8J7FCN4-F1
#
_entry.id   AF-A0A8J7FCN4-F1
#
_cell.length_a   1.000
_cell.length_b   1.000
_cell.length_c   1.000
_cell.angle_alpha   90.00
_cell.angle_beta   90.00
_cell.angle_gamma   90.00
#
_symmetry.space_group_name_H-M   'P 1'
#
loop_
_entity.id
_entity.type
_entity.pdbx_description
1 polymer ?
#
loop_
_entity_poly.entity_id
_entity_poly.type
_entity_poly.pdbx_seq_one_letter_code
_entity_poly.pdbx_strand_id
1 'polypeptide(L)' 'MSVSISDLKVIASKGGGMVLDARTISPSDLKVIASKASDTQAQITLKNPNALSSSDLKVIASKANGCVVFDFYNT' A
#
# COMPACT_ATOMS: atom_id res chain seq x y z
N MET A 1 11.94 10.95 -13.08
CA MET A 1 10.71 11.51 -12.47
C MET A 1 10.58 10.92 -11.08
N SER A 2 10.49 11.74 -10.04
CA SER A 2 10.25 11.28 -8.67
C SER A 2 8.76 11.41 -8.38
N VAL A 3 8.06 10.28 -8.27
CA VAL A 3 6.66 10.27 -7.83
C VAL A 3 6.66 10.47 -6.31
N SER A 4 5.94 11.48 -5.81
CA SER A 4 5.87 11.73 -4.38
C SER A 4 4.83 10.82 -3.71
N ILE A 5 4.93 10.65 -2.39
CA ILE A 5 3.92 9.90 -1.61
C ILE A 5 2.52 10.52 -1.76
N SER A 6 2.44 11.83 -1.91
CA SER A 6 1.19 12.54 -2.17
C SER A 6 0.58 12.11 -3.50
N ASP A 7 1.39 11.95 -4.55
CA ASP A 7 0.92 11.47 -5.86
C ASP A 7 0.41 10.03 -5.76
N LEU A 8 1.08 9.15 -5.01
CA LEU A 8 0.63 7.77 -4.79
C LEU A 8 -0.75 7.73 -4.11
N LYS A 9 -0.99 8.60 -3.11
CA LYS A 9 -2.30 8.71 -2.46
C LYS A 9 -3.38 9.17 -3.44
N VAL A 10 -3.06 10.12 -4.31
CA VAL A 10 -3.97 10.59 -5.36
C VAL A 10 -4.28 9.45 -6.34
N ILE A 11 -3.27 8.74 -6.84
CA ILE A 11 -3.44 7.60 -7.75
C ILE A 11 -4.36 6.53 -7.11
N ALA A 12 -4.11 6.14 -5.86
CA ALA A 12 -4.96 5.19 -5.13
C ALA A 12 -6.41 5.70 -5.04
N SER A 13 -6.61 6.98 -4.71
CA SER A 13 -7.95 7.58 -4.62
C SER A 13 -8.68 7.71 -5.95
N LYS A 14 -7.99 7.49 -7.08
CA LYS A 14 -8.57 7.50 -8.43
C LYS A 14 -8.78 6.08 -8.97
N GLY A 15 -8.57 5.03 -8.17
CA GLY A 15 -8.69 3.64 -8.62
C GLY A 15 -7.44 3.08 -9.29
N GLY A 16 -6.32 3.81 -9.28
CA GLY A 16 -5.10 3.37 -9.94
C GLY A 16 -4.39 2.25 -9.16
N GLY A 17 -4.19 1.12 -9.83
CA GLY A 17 -3.41 0.01 -9.28
C GLY A 17 -1.91 0.33 -9.25
N MET A 18 -1.19 -0.17 -8.24
CA MET A 18 0.21 0.17 -8.01
C MET A 18 1.00 -0.99 -7.42
N VAL A 19 2.30 -1.03 -7.73
CA VAL A 19 3.27 -1.90 -7.06
C VAL A 19 4.20 -1.00 -6.25
N LEU A 20 4.20 -1.19 -4.93
CA LEU A 20 4.93 -0.35 -3.97
C LEU A 20 5.96 -1.18 -3.21
N ASP A 21 7.07 -0.56 -2.79
CA ASP A 21 8.05 -1.19 -1.90
C ASP A 21 7.82 -0.68 -0.47
N ALA A 22 7.61 -1.59 0.48
CA ALA A 22 7.36 -1.22 1.88
C ALA A 22 8.59 -0.61 2.57
N ARG A 23 9.79 -0.76 2.01
CA ARG A 23 11.03 -0.18 2.56
C ARG A 23 11.16 1.33 2.31
N THR A 24 10.49 1.84 1.28
CA THR A 24 10.64 3.22 0.83
C THR A 24 9.51 4.13 1.28
N ILE A 25 8.45 3.56 1.84
CA ILE A 25 7.23 4.28 2.23
C ILE A 25 6.96 4.03 3.71
N SER A 26 6.65 5.10 4.44
CA SER A 26 6.30 4.99 5.85
C SER A 26 5.04 4.13 6.07
N PRO A 27 4.95 3.37 7.17
CA PRO A 27 3.78 2.56 7.50
C PRO A 27 2.49 3.39 7.58
N SER A 28 2.58 4.64 8.08
CA SER A 28 1.47 5.60 8.14
C SER A 28 0.93 5.93 6.75
N ASP A 29 1.82 6.17 5.78
CA ASP A 29 1.44 6.50 4.41
C ASP A 29 0.83 5.29 3.69
N LEU A 30 1.40 4.10 3.87
CA LEU A 30 0.83 2.85 3.34
C LEU A 30 -0.59 2.60 3.86
N LYS A 31 -0.86 2.87 5.15
CA LYS A 31 -2.21 2.78 5.73
C LYS A 31 -3.20 3.73 5.04
N VAL A 32 -2.76 4.95 4.71
CA VAL A 32 -3.60 5.93 4.00
C VAL A 32 -3.85 5.48 2.56
N ILE A 33 -2.79 5.07 1.86
CA ILE A 33 -2.87 4.57 0.48
C ILE A 33 -3.81 3.35 0.40
N ALA A 34 -3.66 2.38 1.30
CA ALA A 34 -4.51 1.20 1.37
C ALA A 34 -5.99 1.55 1.63
N SER A 35 -6.24 2.51 2.53
CA SER A 35 -7.60 2.99 2.78
C SER A 35 -8.23 3.62 1.54
N LYS A 36 -7.48 4.43 0.78
CA LYS A 36 -7.96 5.05 -0.46
C LYS A 36 -8.17 4.03 -1.59
N ALA A 37 -7.31 3.02 -1.65
CA ALA A 37 -7.44 1.91 -2.58
C ALA A 37 -8.72 1.10 -2.31
N SER A 38 -9.08 0.90 -1.04
CA SER A 38 -10.32 0.23 -0.65
C SER A 38 -11.58 0.96 -1.16
N ASP A 39 -11.60 2.29 -1.11
CA ASP A 39 -12.76 3.08 -1.55
C ASP A 39 -13.03 2.94 -3.06
N THR A 40 -12.01 2.59 -3.83
CA THR A 40 -12.05 2.55 -5.31
C THR A 40 -11.79 1.15 -5.88
N GLN A 41 -11.63 0.15 -5.02
CA GLN A 41 -11.21 -1.22 -5.37
C GLN A 41 -9.87 -1.29 -6.13
N ALA A 42 -8.99 -0.32 -5.93
CA ALA A 42 -7.67 -0.28 -6.58
C ALA A 42 -6.77 -1.40 -6.05
N GLN A 43 -6.14 -2.15 -6.94
CA GLN A 43 -5.25 -3.25 -6.54
C GLN A 43 -3.83 -2.74 -6.25
N ILE A 44 -3.36 -2.94 -5.03
CA ILE A 44 -2.01 -2.57 -4.60
C ILE A 44 -1.21 -3.81 -4.25
N THR A 45 -0.06 -3.99 -4.90
CA THR A 45 0.90 -5.02 -4.53
C THR A 45 2.02 -4.40 -3.71
N LEU A 46 2.19 -4.85 -2.48
CA LEU A 46 3.22 -4.38 -1.57
C LEU A 46 4.38 -5.38 -1.52
N LYS A 47 5.54 -4.97 -2.03
CA LYS A 47 6.80 -5.71 -1.99
C LYS A 47 7.55 -5.49 -0.69
N ASN A 48 8.37 -6.47 -0.31
CA ASN A 48 9.16 -6.47 0.93
C ASN A 48 8.34 -6.17 2.20
N PRO A 49 7.15 -6.76 2.40
CA PRO A 49 6.30 -6.49 3.56
C PRO A 49 7.00 -6.80 4.90
N ASN A 50 8.06 -7.62 4.90
CA ASN A 50 8.92 -7.90 6.06
C ASN A 50 9.64 -6.65 6.63
N ALA A 51 9.70 -5.56 5.87
CA ALA A 51 10.21 -4.28 6.36
C ALA A 51 9.26 -3.61 7.38
N LEU A 52 8.01 -4.05 7.44
CA LEU A 52 6.99 -3.54 8.35
C LEU A 52 6.79 -4.49 9.52
N SER A 53 6.30 -3.95 10.64
CA SER A 53 5.89 -4.79 11.75
C SER A 53 4.63 -5.60 11.39
N SER A 54 4.47 -6.76 12.02
CA SER A 54 3.26 -7.58 11.87
C SER A 54 1.98 -6.82 12.30
N SER A 55 2.10 -5.85 13.22
CA SER A 55 1.00 -4.98 13.61
C SER A 55 0.62 -4.03 12.47
N ASP A 56 1.59 -3.41 11.81
CA ASP A 56 1.34 -2.53 10.67
C ASP A 56 0.69 -3.26 9.51
N LEU A 57 1.17 -4.46 9.18
CA LEU A 57 0.59 -5.30 8.12
C LEU A 57 -0.88 -5.63 8.41
N LYS A 58 -1.22 -5.98 9.65
CA LYS A 58 -2.62 -6.23 10.05
C LYS A 58 -3.51 -4.99 9.89
N VAL A 59 -3.00 -3.82 10.28
CA VAL A 59 -3.74 -2.55 10.13
C VAL A 59 -3.92 -2.19 8.66
N ILE A 60 -2.88 -2.37 7.84
CA ILE A 60 -2.95 -2.14 6.38
C ILE A 60 -3.97 -3.08 5.75
N ALA A 61 -3.91 -4.37 6.06
CA ALA A 61 -4.85 -5.37 5.55
C ALA A 61 -6.31 -5.03 5.94
N SER A 62 -6.53 -4.63 7.19
CA SER A 62 -7.84 -4.21 7.68
C SER A 62 -8.36 -2.96 6.96
N LYS A 63 -7.50 -1.99 6.64
CA LYS A 63 -7.89 -0.78 5.89
C LYS A 63 -8.06 -1.01 4.40
N ALA A 64 -7.35 -1.98 3.83
CA ALA A 64 -7.38 -2.30 2.40
C ALA A 64 -8.65 -3.05 1.98
N ASN A 65 -9.31 -3.74 2.92
CA ASN A 65 -10.50 -4.56 2.66
C ASN A 65 -10.33 -5.51 1.45
N GLY A 66 -9.17 -6.19 1.37
CA GLY A 66 -8.84 -7.11 0.27
C GLY A 66 -8.22 -6.49 -0.97
N CYS A 67 -7.98 -5.17 -0.99
CA CYS A 67 -7.37 -4.47 -2.14
C CYS A 67 -5.83 -4.44 -2.12
N VAL A 68 -5.20 -4.99 -1.08
CA VAL A 68 -3.74 -5.06 -0.94
C VAL A 68 -3.28 -6.51 -0.95
N VAL A 69 -2.32 -6.80 -1.81
CA VAL A 69 -1.59 -8.07 -1.89
C VAL A 69 -0.21 -7.87 -1.29
N PHE A 70 0.15 -8.67 -0.29
CA PHE A 70 1.49 -8.66 0.30
C PHE A 70 2.36 -9.71 -0.41
N ASP A 71 3.41 -9.25 -1.08
CA ASP A 71 4.36 -10.11 -1.79
C ASP A 71 5.52 -10.48 -0.86
N PHE A 72 5.43 -11.67 -0.26
CA PHE A 72 6.48 -12.26 0.58
C PHE A 72 7.49 -13.09 -0.22
N TYR A 73 7.32 -13.26 -1.53
CA TYR A 73 8.21 -14.10 -2.35
C TYR A 73 9.48 -13.37 -2.80
N ASN A 74 9.47 -12.05 -2.78
CA ASN A 74 10.62 -11.23 -3.16
C ASN A 74 11.20 -10.55 -1.91
N THR A 75 12.04 -11.29 -1.17
CA THR A 75 12.78 -10.81 0.01
C THR A 75 14.20 -10.40 -0.32
#